data_AF-A0A1I8CHR3-F1
#
_entry.id   AF-A0A1I8CHR3-F1
#
_cell.length_a   1.000
_cell.length_b   1.000
_cell.length_c   1.000
_cell.angle_alpha   90.00
_cell.angle_beta   90.00
_cell.angle_gamma   90.00
#
_symmetry.space_group_name_H-M   'P 1'
#
loop_
_entity.id
_entity.type
_entity.pdbx_description
1 polymer ?
#
loop_
_entity_poly.entity_id
_entity_poly.type
_entity_poly.pdbx_seq_one_letter_code
_entity_poly.pdbx_strand_id
1 'polypeptide(L)'
;MYKKAMIFNDKESASNILFEIVPRELKKLGRKVVDFDQSIWNEKSFLYMKMGLKAKFSQNRALQRILLTTEDAIIVECAPNDLIWGIGYGMKDPKRFDRMKWKGQDLLGKALMEVREELRRKDAK
;
A
#
# COMPACT_ATOMS: atom_id res chain seq x y z
N MET A 1 -3.76 8.05 4.46
CA MET A 1 -5.08 8.65 4.15
C MET A 1 -5.00 10.17 3.98
N TYR A 2 -4.14 10.89 4.70
CA TYR A 2 -4.01 12.36 4.61
C TYR A 2 -3.91 12.90 3.18
N LYS A 3 -2.98 12.35 2.38
CA LYS A 3 -2.80 12.76 0.98
C LYS A 3 -4.05 12.52 0.12
N LYS A 4 -4.87 11.50 0.43
CA LYS A 4 -6.15 11.28 -0.24
C LYS A 4 -7.07 12.48 -0.06
N ALA A 5 -7.29 12.89 1.20
CA ALA A 5 -8.12 14.05 1.52
C ALA A 5 -7.59 15.34 0.86
N MET A 6 -6.27 15.55 0.89
CA MET A 6 -5.65 16.72 0.27
C MET A 6 -5.82 16.78 -1.26
N ILE A 7 -5.87 15.64 -1.97
CA ILE A 7 -6.09 15.62 -3.43
C ILE A 7 -7.48 16.14 -3.78
N PHE A 8 -8.47 15.87 -2.95
CA PHE A 8 -9.86 16.29 -3.13
C PHE A 8 -10.18 17.57 -2.35
N ASN A 9 -9.14 18.31 -1.93
CA ASN A 9 -9.25 19.57 -1.19
C ASN A 9 -10.09 19.50 0.12
N ASP A 10 -10.27 18.30 0.67
CA ASP A 10 -10.96 18.05 1.94
C ASP A 10 -10.00 18.29 3.11
N LYS A 11 -9.79 19.57 3.43
CA LYS A 11 -8.86 19.99 4.49
C LYS A 11 -9.32 19.56 5.88
N GLU A 12 -10.64 19.45 6.09
CA GLU A 12 -11.22 19.02 7.36
C GLU A 12 -10.89 17.54 7.60
N SER A 13 -11.23 16.66 6.65
CA SER A 13 -10.85 15.24 6.75
C SER A 13 -9.34 15.07 6.81
N ALA A 14 -8.57 15.88 6.06
CA ALA A 14 -7.11 15.84 6.13
C ALA A 14 -6.60 16.13 7.54
N SER A 15 -7.12 17.17 8.19
CA SER A 15 -6.79 17.50 9.59
C SER A 15 -7.15 16.36 10.54
N ASN A 16 -8.39 15.86 10.46
CA ASN A 16 -8.85 14.75 11.30
C ASN A 16 -8.00 13.48 11.11
N ILE A 17 -7.63 13.18 9.88
CA ILE A 17 -6.75 12.05 9.54
C ILE A 17 -5.33 12.27 10.08
N LEU A 18 -4.84 13.50 10.13
CA LEU A 18 -3.48 13.79 10.60
C LEU A 18 -3.32 13.56 12.10
N PHE A 19 -4.36 13.87 12.89
CA PHE A 19 -4.35 13.75 14.35
C PHE A 19 -4.85 12.39 14.87
N GLU A 20 -5.45 11.56 14.02
CA GLU A 20 -5.88 10.21 14.40
C GLU A 20 -4.70 9.22 14.39
N ILE A 21 -4.65 8.38 15.42
CA ILE A 21 -3.58 7.38 15.61
C ILE A 21 -4.10 5.94 15.47
N VAL A 22 -5.42 5.73 15.54
CA VAL A 22 -6.05 4.42 15.46
C VAL A 22 -6.23 4.02 13.99
N PRO A 23 -5.57 2.96 13.49
CA PRO A 23 -5.60 2.59 12.07
C PRO A 23 -7.00 2.33 11.50
N ARG A 24 -7.89 1.76 12.31
CA ARG A 24 -9.28 1.50 11.93
C ARG A 24 -10.05 2.79 11.67
N GLU A 25 -9.89 3.79 12.54
CA GLU A 25 -10.56 5.08 12.40
C GLU A 25 -9.94 5.90 11.27
N LEU A 26 -8.60 5.85 11.07
CA LEU A 26 -7.95 6.42 9.89
C LEU A 26 -8.57 5.92 8.57
N LYS A 27 -8.80 4.60 8.46
CA LYS A 27 -9.42 4.00 7.27
C LYS A 27 -10.87 4.43 7.11
N LYS A 28 -11.60 4.62 8.21
CA LYS A 28 -12.99 5.11 8.22
C LYS A 28 -13.07 6.56 7.78
N LEU A 29 -12.22 7.44 8.29
CA LEU A 29 -12.11 8.84 7.84
C LEU A 29 -11.73 8.91 6.35
N GLY A 30 -10.78 8.09 5.90
CA GLY A 30 -10.39 8.03 4.49
C GLY A 30 -11.50 7.59 3.52
N ARG A 31 -12.57 6.93 4.01
CA ARG A 31 -13.76 6.59 3.22
C ARG A 31 -14.79 7.73 3.15
N LYS A 32 -14.67 8.72 4.03
CA LYS A 32 -15.58 9.87 4.13
C LYS A 32 -15.04 11.13 3.45
N VAL A 33 -13.88 11.04 2.78
CA VAL A 33 -13.30 12.16 2.03
C VAL A 33 -14.33 12.68 1.02
N VAL A 34 -14.64 13.97 1.11
CA VAL A 34 -15.60 14.61 0.20
C VAL A 34 -15.02 14.76 -1.20
N ASP A 35 -15.91 14.88 -2.20
CA ASP A 35 -15.56 15.02 -3.62
C ASP A 35 -14.60 13.95 -4.15
N PHE A 36 -14.64 12.75 -3.54
CA PHE A 36 -13.78 11.64 -3.91
C PHE A 36 -14.11 11.12 -5.31
N ASP A 37 -13.12 11.20 -6.20
CA ASP A 37 -13.15 10.57 -7.51
C ASP A 37 -12.21 9.35 -7.56
N GLN A 38 -12.77 8.20 -7.91
CA GLN A 38 -12.03 6.94 -7.96
C GLN A 38 -10.98 6.91 -9.08
N SER A 39 -11.23 7.54 -10.23
CA SER A 39 -10.29 7.57 -11.36
C SER A 39 -9.05 8.39 -11.00
N ILE A 40 -9.25 9.59 -10.47
CA ILE A 40 -8.15 10.47 -9.99
C ILE A 40 -7.34 9.75 -8.91
N TRP A 41 -8.02 9.03 -8.00
CA TRP A 41 -7.33 8.29 -6.96
C TRP A 41 -6.55 7.10 -7.52
N ASN A 42 -7.08 6.37 -8.51
CA ASN A 42 -6.39 5.25 -9.14
C ASN A 42 -5.05 5.69 -9.75
N GLU A 43 -5.00 6.85 -10.40
CA GLU A 43 -3.78 7.41 -11.00
C GLU A 43 -2.71 7.77 -9.95
N LYS A 44 -3.13 8.22 -8.76
CA LYS A 44 -2.23 8.79 -7.74
C LYS A 44 -1.89 7.83 -6.60
N SER A 45 -2.76 6.87 -6.32
CA SER A 45 -2.71 6.05 -5.10
C SER A 45 -1.45 5.20 -5.00
N PHE A 46 -0.97 4.66 -6.12
CA PHE A 46 0.26 3.86 -6.18
C PHE A 46 1.47 4.65 -5.68
N LEU A 47 1.66 5.88 -6.19
CA LEU A 47 2.75 6.77 -5.78
C LEU A 47 2.72 7.01 -4.27
N TYR A 48 1.56 7.40 -3.73
CA TYR A 48 1.44 7.71 -2.30
C TYR A 48 1.59 6.49 -1.40
N MET A 49 1.11 5.31 -1.84
CA MET A 49 1.38 4.06 -1.13
C MET A 49 2.87 3.77 -1.09
N LYS A 50 3.55 3.85 -2.24
CA LYS A 50 4.99 3.62 -2.33
C LYS A 50 5.77 4.57 -1.42
N MET A 51 5.44 5.86 -1.42
CA MET A 51 6.05 6.85 -0.52
C MET A 51 5.87 6.47 0.95
N GLY A 52 4.66 6.05 1.34
CA GLY A 52 4.37 5.62 2.71
C GLY A 52 5.13 4.35 3.11
N LEU A 53 5.19 3.37 2.22
CA LEU A 53 5.97 2.15 2.44
C LEU A 53 7.47 2.47 2.56
N LYS A 54 8.01 3.30 1.65
CA LYS A 54 9.41 3.74 1.71
C LYS A 54 9.73 4.43 3.03
N ALA A 55 8.87 5.33 3.51
CA ALA A 55 9.04 5.97 4.82
C ALA A 55 9.04 4.91 5.93
N LYS A 56 8.04 4.01 5.96
CA LYS A 56 7.92 2.93 6.95
C LYS A 56 9.17 2.06 7.03
N PHE A 57 9.66 1.57 5.89
CA PHE A 57 10.79 0.65 5.84
C PHE A 57 12.14 1.35 6.00
N SER A 58 12.28 2.62 5.61
CA SER A 58 13.54 3.35 5.83
C SER A 58 13.71 3.88 7.26
N GLN A 59 12.61 4.19 7.96
CA GLN A 59 12.65 4.67 9.34
C GLN A 59 12.79 3.54 10.37
N ASN A 60 12.45 2.30 10.00
CA ASN A 60 12.48 1.15 10.91
C ASN A 60 13.40 0.06 10.38
N ARG A 61 14.62 -0.04 10.93
CA ARG A 61 15.66 -1.00 10.49
C ARG A 61 15.22 -2.47 10.62
N ALA A 62 14.42 -2.82 11.62
CA ALA A 62 13.95 -4.20 11.77
C ALA A 62 13.00 -4.59 10.62
N LEU A 63 12.05 -3.70 10.28
CA LEU A 63 11.18 -3.90 9.13
C LEU A 63 11.95 -3.87 7.82
N GLN A 64 12.92 -2.96 7.68
CA GLN A 64 13.81 -2.88 6.52
C GLN A 64 14.45 -4.24 6.24
N ARG A 65 15.03 -4.84 7.29
CA ARG A 65 15.69 -6.16 7.19
C ARG A 65 14.70 -7.22 6.75
N ILE A 66 13.50 -7.28 7.33
CA ILE A 66 12.45 -8.23 6.91
C ILE A 66 12.15 -8.10 5.42
N LEU A 67 11.99 -6.88 4.92
CA LEU A 67 11.71 -6.65 3.50
C LEU A 67 12.90 -7.10 2.61
N LEU A 68 14.14 -6.77 3.00
CA LEU A 68 15.33 -7.16 2.24
C LEU A 68 15.56 -8.68 2.23
N THR A 69 15.23 -9.38 3.32
CA THR A 69 15.34 -10.85 3.41
C THR A 69 14.36 -11.61 2.52
N THR A 70 13.38 -10.92 1.91
CA THR A 70 12.55 -11.53 0.87
C THR A 70 13.28 -11.72 -0.46
N GLU A 71 14.51 -11.21 -0.56
CA GLU A 71 15.38 -11.34 -1.72
C GLU A 71 14.66 -11.04 -3.04
N ASP A 72 14.60 -12.00 -3.96
CA ASP A 72 13.94 -11.83 -5.26
C ASP A 72 12.56 -12.49 -5.30
N ALA A 73 12.03 -12.89 -4.13
CA ALA A 73 10.70 -13.46 -4.03
C ALA A 73 9.65 -12.43 -4.46
N ILE A 74 8.60 -12.94 -5.12
CA ILE A 74 7.40 -12.18 -5.45
C ILE A 74 6.56 -12.05 -4.16
N ILE A 75 6.36 -10.81 -3.72
CA ILE A 75 5.52 -10.49 -2.56
C ILE A 75 4.09 -10.28 -3.05
N VAL A 76 3.12 -10.89 -2.38
CA VAL A 76 1.70 -10.80 -2.75
C VAL A 76 0.81 -10.55 -1.53
N GLU A 77 -0.21 -9.72 -1.67
CA GLU A 77 -1.23 -9.51 -0.64
C GLU A 77 -2.42 -10.46 -0.86
N CYS A 78 -2.57 -11.44 0.04
CA CYS A 78 -3.66 -12.41 0.01
C CYS A 78 -4.95 -11.87 0.64
N ALA A 79 -5.56 -10.90 -0.05
CA ALA A 79 -6.83 -10.29 0.32
C ALA A 79 -7.98 -10.75 -0.61
N PRO A 80 -8.91 -11.62 -0.14
CA PRO A 80 -9.99 -12.15 -0.97
C PRO A 80 -10.91 -11.08 -1.59
N ASN A 81 -11.10 -9.97 -0.89
CA ASN A 81 -12.05 -8.91 -1.25
C ASN A 81 -11.35 -7.68 -1.85
N ASP A 82 -10.05 -7.76 -2.13
CA ASP A 82 -9.28 -6.65 -2.70
C ASP A 82 -8.65 -7.06 -4.03
N LEU A 83 -9.21 -6.55 -5.12
CA LEU A 83 -8.74 -6.81 -6.48
C LEU A 83 -7.76 -5.74 -6.98
N ILE A 84 -7.51 -4.68 -6.21
CA ILE A 84 -6.60 -3.60 -6.60
C ILE A 84 -5.26 -3.82 -5.90
N TRP A 85 -5.27 -3.87 -4.57
CA TRP A 85 -4.05 -3.97 -3.78
C TRP A 85 -3.64 -5.41 -3.48
N GLY A 86 -4.54 -6.38 -3.62
CA GLY A 86 -4.26 -7.80 -3.45
C GLY A 86 -4.51 -8.63 -4.71
N ILE A 87 -4.34 -9.95 -4.56
CA ILE A 87 -4.51 -10.94 -5.63
C ILE A 87 -5.95 -11.47 -5.79
N GLY A 88 -6.87 -11.08 -4.89
CA GLY A 88 -8.26 -11.56 -4.88
C GLY A 88 -8.45 -12.96 -4.31
N TYR A 89 -7.47 -13.49 -3.58
CA TYR A 89 -7.51 -14.80 -2.93
C TYR A 89 -6.98 -14.71 -1.50
N GLY A 90 -7.48 -15.58 -0.62
CA GLY A 90 -7.03 -15.66 0.78
C GLY A 90 -5.85 -16.60 0.94
N MET A 91 -5.20 -16.54 2.10
CA MET A 91 -4.02 -17.37 2.44
C MET A 91 -4.26 -18.89 2.36
N LYS A 92 -5.51 -19.34 2.45
CA LYS A 92 -5.87 -20.77 2.38
C LYS A 92 -6.29 -21.23 0.98
N ASP A 93 -6.48 -20.30 0.03
CA ASP A 93 -6.88 -20.67 -1.33
C ASP A 93 -5.64 -21.11 -2.13
N PRO A 94 -5.61 -22.34 -2.68
CA PRO A 94 -4.45 -22.82 -3.45
C PRO A 94 -4.17 -21.99 -4.71
N LYS A 95 -5.17 -21.28 -5.25
CA LYS A 95 -5.00 -20.39 -6.41
C LYS A 95 -4.06 -19.22 -6.14
N ARG A 96 -3.74 -18.93 -4.88
CA ARG A 96 -2.73 -17.91 -4.52
C ARG A 96 -1.34 -18.20 -5.11
N PHE A 97 -1.03 -19.47 -5.38
CA PHE A 97 0.25 -19.87 -5.99
C PHE A 97 0.24 -19.81 -7.51
N ASP A 98 -0.93 -19.64 -8.14
CA ASP A 98 -1.06 -19.63 -9.60
C ASP A 98 -1.35 -18.20 -10.08
N ARG A 99 -0.28 -17.51 -10.51
CA ARG A 99 -0.35 -16.13 -10.99
C ARG A 99 -1.33 -15.95 -12.15
N MET A 100 -1.52 -16.96 -12.99
CA MET A 100 -2.46 -16.89 -14.12
C MET A 100 -3.92 -16.89 -13.67
N LYS A 101 -4.19 -17.35 -12.44
CA LYS A 101 -5.53 -17.38 -11.86
C LYS A 101 -5.86 -16.13 -11.05
N TRP A 102 -4.88 -15.30 -10.69
CA TRP A 102 -5.10 -14.13 -9.86
C TRP A 102 -6.12 -13.19 -10.50
N LYS A 103 -7.06 -12.73 -9.68
CA LYS A 103 -8.13 -11.82 -10.10
C LYS A 103 -7.77 -10.36 -9.82
N GLY A 104 -6.83 -10.13 -8.91
CA GLY A 104 -6.41 -8.81 -8.48
C GLY A 104 -5.06 -8.38 -9.03
N GLN A 105 -4.78 -7.07 -8.94
CA GLN A 105 -3.59 -6.45 -9.53
C GLN A 105 -2.35 -6.50 -8.64
N ASP A 106 -2.50 -6.85 -7.36
CA ASP A 106 -1.43 -6.91 -6.35
C ASP A 106 -0.54 -5.66 -6.32
N LEU A 107 -1.16 -4.47 -6.36
CA LEU A 107 -0.41 -3.22 -6.34
C LEU A 107 0.41 -3.06 -5.06
N LEU A 108 0.01 -3.68 -3.94
CA LEU A 108 0.77 -3.63 -2.69
C LEU A 108 2.08 -4.41 -2.81
N GLY A 109 2.01 -5.65 -3.31
CA GLY A 109 3.19 -6.47 -3.59
C GLY A 109 4.18 -5.76 -4.50
N LYS A 110 3.69 -5.21 -5.62
CA LYS A 110 4.50 -4.40 -6.56
C LYS A 110 5.19 -3.22 -5.87
N ALA A 111 4.45 -2.44 -5.07
CA ALA A 111 5.03 -1.29 -4.38
C ALA A 111 6.08 -1.70 -3.33
N LEU A 112 5.87 -2.81 -2.61
CA LEU A 112 6.85 -3.36 -1.67
C LEU A 112 8.14 -3.78 -2.39
N MET A 113 8.02 -4.45 -3.53
CA MET A 113 9.18 -4.87 -4.33
C MET A 113 9.93 -3.67 -4.92
N GLU A 114 9.25 -2.62 -5.41
CA GLU A 114 9.92 -1.38 -5.83
C GLU A 114 10.68 -0.71 -4.67
N VAL A 115 10.08 -0.64 -3.47
CA VAL A 115 10.75 -0.09 -2.28
C VAL A 115 11.94 -0.94 -1.87
N ARG A 116 11.85 -2.26 -1.96
CA ARG A 116 12.97 -3.19 -1.69
C ARG A 116 14.16 -2.87 -2.60
N GLU A 117 13.94 -2.71 -3.90
CA GLU A 117 15.00 -2.35 -4.85
C GLU A 117 15.60 -0.97 -4.58
N GLU A 118 14.76 0.02 -4.24
CA GLU A 118 15.25 1.35 -3.86
C GLU A 118 16.11 1.33 -2.60
N LEU A 119 15.80 0.47 -1.62
CA LEU A 119 16.58 0.31 -0.39
C LEU A 119 17.89 -0.46 -0.63
N ARG A 120 17.87 -1.54 -1.42
CA ARG A 120 19.08 -2.29 -1.82
C ARG A 120 20.14 -1.38 -2.43
N ARG A 121 19.73 -0.47 -3.33
CA ARG A 121 20.63 0.49 -3.99
C ARG A 121 21.25 1.52 -3.03
N LYS A 122 20.59 1.81 -1.90
CA LYS A 122 21.12 2.72 -0.88
C LYS A 122 22.14 2.03 0.02
N ASP A 123 21.91 0.77 0.38
CA ASP A 123 22.83 0.00 1.23
C ASP A 123 24.12 -0.43 0.48
N ALA A 124 24.07 -0.47 -0.85
CA ALA A 124 25.23 -0.75 -1.71
C ALA A 124 26.15 0.47 -1.96
N LYS A 125 25.83 1.65 -1.40
CA LYS A 125 26.65 2.87 -1.46
C LYS A 125 27.27 3.17 -0.11
#